data_AF-A0A9D9ZWZ6-F1
#
_entry.id   AF-A0A9D9ZWZ6-F1
#
_cell.length_a   1.000
_cell.length_b   1.000
_cell.length_c   1.000
_cell.angle_alpha   90.00
_cell.angle_beta   90.00
_cell.angle_gamma   90.00
#
_symmetry.space_group_name_H-M   'P 1'
#
loop_
_entity.id
_entity.type
_entity.pdbx_description
1 polymer ?
#
loop_
_entity_poly.entity_id
_entity_poly.type
_entity_poly.pdbx_seq_one_letter_code
_entity_poly.pdbx_strand_id
1 'polypeptide(L)'
;MKRSSPFKPLFPIACAADVARMEETELDQLLTVRSTYEIFCNSAHAFGDKTALTFLTSADPDQEPIRWSYKELLVGIHQTANLLHRMGITPNDAVAVLLPGCLEYHLALWGGEAAGIVQPLNPLLSDEKLVSLMNAGRAKVLIAWGADEDSGFWSKAMRIRALVPSLTAVLRVPPVHEKNAPDLPEGVFDFTAERERERNDCLVSGR
;
A
#
# COMPACT_ATOMS: atom_id res chain seq x y z
N MET A 1 -4.18 -29.12 11.77
CA MET A 1 -3.57 -29.33 10.44
C MET A 1 -2.23 -28.61 10.44
N LYS A 2 -1.08 -29.31 10.34
CA LYS A 2 0.24 -28.66 10.34
C LYS A 2 0.39 -27.90 9.01
N ARG A 3 0.29 -26.57 9.05
CA ARG A 3 0.47 -25.72 7.87
C ARG A 3 1.94 -25.75 7.48
N SER A 4 2.23 -26.09 6.22
CA SER A 4 3.58 -26.09 5.64
C SER A 4 4.25 -24.72 5.77
N SER A 5 5.58 -24.68 5.81
CA SER A 5 6.33 -23.42 5.68
C SER A 5 5.82 -22.66 4.45
N PRO A 6 5.47 -21.36 4.57
CA PRO A 6 5.04 -20.60 3.42
C PRO A 6 6.18 -20.53 2.39
N PHE A 7 5.82 -20.30 1.12
CA PHE A 7 6.75 -20.15 0.00
C PHE A 7 7.59 -21.38 -0.34
N LYS A 8 7.15 -22.57 0.06
CA LYS A 8 7.77 -23.81 -0.40
C LYS A 8 7.22 -24.17 -1.80
N PRO A 9 8.08 -24.39 -2.81
CA PRO A 9 7.60 -24.84 -4.11
C PRO A 9 6.94 -26.22 -3.98
N LEU A 10 5.91 -26.49 -4.80
CA LEU A 10 5.24 -27.78 -4.85
C LEU A 10 6.21 -28.92 -5.16
N PHE A 11 7.17 -28.65 -6.05
CA PHE A 11 8.29 -29.51 -6.41
C PHE A 11 9.45 -28.66 -6.94
N PRO A 12 10.71 -29.15 -6.89
CA PRO A 12 11.84 -28.44 -7.47
C PRO A 12 11.76 -28.41 -9.00
N ILE A 13 12.21 -27.31 -9.62
CA ILE A 13 12.39 -27.19 -11.07
C ILE A 13 13.89 -27.35 -11.36
N ALA A 14 14.29 -28.50 -11.90
CA ALA A 14 15.67 -28.80 -12.20
C ALA A 14 15.92 -29.01 -13.71
N CYS A 15 14.88 -29.32 -14.47
CA CYS A 15 14.99 -29.60 -15.90
C CYS A 15 13.75 -29.18 -16.69
N ALA A 16 13.84 -29.24 -18.02
CA ALA A 16 12.73 -28.92 -18.92
C ALA A 16 11.49 -29.80 -18.70
N ALA A 17 11.67 -31.04 -18.27
CA ALA A 17 10.54 -31.92 -17.93
C ALA A 17 9.77 -31.43 -16.69
N ASP A 18 10.44 -30.78 -15.73
CA ASP A 18 9.75 -30.19 -14.57
C ASP A 18 8.92 -28.95 -14.98
N VAL A 19 9.41 -28.18 -15.95
CA VAL A 19 8.66 -27.04 -16.54
C VAL A 19 7.42 -27.55 -17.26
N ALA A 20 7.57 -28.56 -18.13
CA ALA A 20 6.42 -29.16 -18.83
C ALA A 20 5.37 -29.70 -17.85
N ARG A 21 5.78 -30.38 -16.77
CA ARG A 21 4.87 -30.83 -15.70
C ARG A 21 4.15 -29.65 -15.03
N MET A 22 4.85 -28.54 -14.79
CA MET A 22 4.24 -27.35 -14.20
C MET A 22 3.20 -26.73 -15.15
N GLU A 23 3.50 -26.66 -16.45
CA GLU A 23 2.60 -26.12 -17.48
C GLU A 23 1.33 -26.97 -17.65
N GLU A 24 1.40 -28.27 -17.38
CA GLU A 24 0.24 -29.17 -17.35
C GLU A 24 -0.64 -29.01 -16.09
N THR A 25 -0.16 -28.28 -15.08
CA THR A 25 -0.89 -28.07 -13.82
C THR A 25 -1.70 -26.79 -13.88
N GLU A 26 -3.00 -26.87 -13.55
CA GLU A 26 -3.88 -25.69 -13.48
C GLU A 26 -3.34 -24.63 -12.50
N LEU A 27 -3.50 -23.36 -12.87
CA LEU A 27 -2.91 -22.24 -12.11
C LEU A 27 -3.41 -22.19 -10.64
N ASP A 28 -4.66 -22.57 -10.40
CA ASP A 28 -5.26 -22.57 -9.06
C ASP A 28 -4.73 -23.70 -8.15
N GLN A 29 -4.13 -24.74 -8.74
CA GLN A 29 -3.41 -25.79 -8.04
C GLN A 29 -1.95 -25.40 -7.77
N LEU A 30 -1.36 -24.56 -8.64
CA LEU A 30 -0.02 -24.01 -8.47
C LEU A 30 0.05 -22.87 -7.45
N LEU A 31 -0.96 -22.01 -7.42
CA LEU A 31 -1.04 -20.88 -6.51
C LEU A 31 -1.64 -21.29 -5.16
N THR A 32 -0.80 -21.35 -4.14
CA THR A 32 -1.21 -21.73 -2.78
C THR A 32 -1.86 -20.61 -1.97
N VAL A 33 -2.04 -19.44 -2.58
CA VAL A 33 -2.60 -18.23 -1.96
C VAL A 33 -3.63 -17.60 -2.90
N ARG A 34 -4.64 -16.95 -2.34
CA ARG A 34 -5.76 -16.35 -3.07
C ARG A 34 -5.66 -14.84 -3.21
N SER A 35 -4.75 -14.19 -2.49
CA SER A 35 -4.52 -12.74 -2.56
C SER A 35 -3.10 -12.34 -2.14
N THR A 36 -2.68 -11.13 -2.51
CA THR A 36 -1.46 -10.50 -1.97
C THR A 36 -1.55 -10.32 -0.46
N TYR A 37 -2.73 -10.03 0.07
CA TYR A 37 -2.97 -9.96 1.51
C TYR A 37 -2.65 -11.30 2.22
N GLU A 38 -3.09 -12.43 1.67
CA GLU A 38 -2.78 -13.75 2.25
C GLU A 38 -1.27 -14.04 2.30
N ILE A 39 -0.51 -13.56 1.31
CA ILE A 39 0.97 -13.62 1.31
C ILE A 39 1.53 -12.89 2.54
N PHE A 40 1.02 -11.70 2.87
CA PHE A 40 1.46 -10.94 4.04
C PHE A 40 1.05 -11.63 5.35
N CYS A 41 -0.16 -12.17 5.46
CA CYS A 41 -0.58 -12.96 6.61
C CYS A 41 0.34 -14.17 6.85
N ASN A 42 0.61 -14.93 5.79
CA ASN A 42 1.48 -16.10 5.85
C ASN A 42 2.92 -15.71 6.21
N SER A 43 3.43 -14.61 5.66
CA SER A 43 4.77 -14.09 5.97
C SER A 43 4.90 -13.65 7.41
N ALA A 44 3.93 -12.89 7.94
CA ALA A 44 3.93 -12.47 9.34
C ALA A 44 3.87 -13.67 10.29
N HIS A 45 3.10 -14.71 9.95
CA HIS A 45 3.05 -15.94 10.74
C HIS A 45 4.40 -16.67 10.78
N ALA A 46 5.09 -16.79 9.65
CA ALA A 46 6.33 -17.55 9.56
C ALA A 46 7.58 -16.78 10.01
N PHE A 47 7.59 -15.46 9.82
CA PHE A 47 8.78 -14.63 10.03
C PHE A 47 8.64 -13.62 11.16
N GLY A 48 7.42 -13.32 11.63
CA GLY A 48 7.15 -12.55 12.84
C GLY A 48 7.96 -11.26 12.93
N ASP A 49 8.85 -11.22 13.92
CA ASP A 49 9.68 -10.06 14.26
C ASP A 49 10.92 -9.88 13.36
N LYS A 50 11.15 -10.76 12.37
CA LYS A 50 12.22 -10.55 11.38
C LYS A 50 11.92 -9.30 10.55
N THR A 51 12.97 -8.55 10.22
CA THR A 51 12.88 -7.37 9.36
C THR A 51 12.32 -7.71 7.98
N ALA A 52 11.24 -7.04 7.60
CA ALA A 52 10.64 -7.08 6.27
C ALA A 52 11.12 -5.91 5.40
N LEU A 53 11.19 -4.71 5.98
CA LEU A 53 11.63 -3.49 5.29
C LEU A 53 12.72 -2.79 6.09
N THR A 54 13.72 -2.27 5.37
CA THR A 54 14.73 -1.34 5.89
C THR A 54 14.66 -0.08 5.05
N PHE A 55 14.46 1.06 5.68
CA PHE A 55 14.34 2.36 5.03
C PHE A 55 15.45 3.30 5.49
N LEU A 56 16.20 3.81 4.52
CA LEU A 56 17.25 4.80 4.74
C LEU A 56 16.64 6.19 4.52
N THR A 57 16.62 7.01 5.57
CA THR A 57 16.09 8.38 5.54
C THR A 57 17.06 9.38 4.90
N SER A 58 18.34 9.03 4.79
CA SER A 58 19.35 9.80 4.06
C SER A 58 20.44 8.87 3.50
N ALA A 59 21.40 9.46 2.78
CA ALA A 59 22.59 8.77 2.30
C ALA A 59 23.73 8.73 3.33
N ASP A 60 23.53 9.25 4.54
CA ASP A 60 24.50 9.16 5.63
C ASP A 60 24.63 7.71 6.11
N PRO A 61 25.80 7.05 5.94
CA PRO A 61 25.98 5.67 6.35
C PRO A 61 25.93 5.46 7.87
N ASP A 62 26.11 6.52 8.67
CA ASP A 62 26.07 6.47 10.13
C ASP A 62 24.65 6.70 10.68
N GLN A 63 23.70 7.10 9.83
CA GLN A 63 22.31 7.28 10.23
C GLN A 63 21.60 5.94 10.38
N GLU A 64 21.07 5.66 11.58
CA GLU A 64 20.32 4.44 11.85
C GLU A 64 19.05 4.38 10.98
N PRO A 65 18.82 3.29 10.23
CA PRO A 65 17.66 3.18 9.37
C PRO A 65 16.41 2.77 10.14
N ILE A 66 15.26 3.16 9.59
CA ILE A 66 13.97 2.71 10.10
C ILE A 66 13.74 1.29 9.60
N ARG A 67 13.35 0.38 10.48
CA ARG A 67 13.05 -1.01 10.13
C ARG A 67 11.65 -1.38 10.57
N TRP A 68 10.93 -2.09 9.71
CA TRP A 68 9.68 -2.77 10.06
C TRP A 68 9.86 -4.27 9.95
N SER A 69 9.40 -4.98 10.97
CA SER A 69 9.23 -6.42 10.94
C SER A 69 8.05 -6.83 10.04
N TYR A 70 7.97 -8.12 9.68
CA TYR A 70 6.80 -8.65 8.97
C TYR A 70 5.51 -8.46 9.75
N LYS A 71 5.57 -8.56 11.09
CA LYS A 71 4.44 -8.31 11.97
C LYS A 71 3.99 -6.86 11.93
N GLU A 72 4.90 -5.90 12.05
CA GLU A 72 4.58 -4.46 12.00
C GLU A 72 4.04 -4.04 10.64
N LEU A 73 4.60 -4.59 9.56
CA LEU A 73 4.08 -4.36 8.21
C LEU A 73 2.63 -4.83 8.09
N LEU A 74 2.30 -6.04 8.57
CA LEU A 74 0.94 -6.57 8.52
C LEU A 74 -0.05 -5.74 9.38
N VAL A 75 0.38 -5.29 10.56
CA VAL A 75 -0.39 -4.35 11.40
C VAL A 75 -0.73 -3.09 10.60
N GLY A 76 0.26 -2.51 9.91
CA GLY A 76 0.04 -1.33 9.08
C GLY A 76 -0.92 -1.59 7.91
N ILE A 77 -0.81 -2.74 7.24
CA ILE A 77 -1.71 -3.15 6.16
C ILE A 77 -3.15 -3.27 6.65
N HIS A 78 -3.38 -3.93 7.79
CA HIS A 78 -4.72 -4.04 8.38
C HIS A 78 -5.31 -2.66 8.65
N GLN A 79 -4.54 -1.80 9.30
CA GLN A 79 -5.02 -0.48 9.66
C GLN A 79 -5.33 0.38 8.43
N THR A 80 -4.49 0.35 7.40
CA THR A 80 -4.75 1.10 6.15
C THR A 80 -5.98 0.57 5.43
N ALA A 81 -6.13 -0.75 5.32
CA ALA A 81 -7.30 -1.35 4.70
C ALA A 81 -8.60 -1.02 5.46
N ASN A 82 -8.55 -1.03 6.79
CA ASN A 82 -9.68 -0.71 7.65
C ASN A 82 -10.05 0.77 7.59
N LEU A 83 -9.06 1.66 7.52
CA LEU A 83 -9.26 3.10 7.29
C LEU A 83 -10.02 3.33 5.98
N LEU A 84 -9.54 2.73 4.89
CA LEU A 84 -10.16 2.86 3.57
C LEU A 84 -11.58 2.25 3.56
N HIS A 85 -11.78 1.13 4.26
CA HIS A 85 -13.10 0.54 4.44
C HIS A 85 -14.06 1.47 5.19
N ARG A 86 -13.62 2.11 6.28
CA ARG A 86 -14.41 3.12 7.01
C ARG A 86 -14.74 4.33 6.13
N MET A 87 -13.83 4.72 5.23
CA MET A 87 -14.07 5.76 4.22
C MET A 87 -14.97 5.29 3.06
N GLY A 88 -15.49 4.07 3.12
CA GLY A 88 -16.46 3.53 2.16
C GLY A 88 -15.84 3.02 0.87
N ILE A 89 -14.55 2.66 0.86
CA ILE A 89 -13.91 1.95 -0.26
C ILE A 89 -14.43 0.50 -0.32
N THR A 90 -14.83 0.10 -1.50
CA THR A 90 -15.28 -1.26 -1.85
C THR A 90 -14.26 -1.93 -2.81
N PRO A 91 -14.38 -3.24 -3.09
CA PRO A 91 -13.47 -3.93 -4.03
C PRO A 91 -13.40 -3.30 -5.43
N ASN A 92 -14.39 -2.51 -5.83
CA ASN A 92 -14.50 -1.91 -7.16
C ASN A 92 -14.08 -0.44 -7.20
N ASP A 93 -13.73 0.15 -6.05
CA ASP A 93 -13.31 1.55 -5.96
C ASP A 93 -11.79 1.66 -6.05
N ALA A 94 -11.31 2.70 -6.73
CA ALA A 94 -9.89 2.97 -6.87
C ALA A 94 -9.36 3.92 -5.78
N VAL A 95 -8.16 3.62 -5.28
CA VAL A 95 -7.37 4.45 -4.37
C VAL A 95 -6.12 4.88 -5.11
N ALA A 96 -6.03 6.18 -5.44
CA ALA A 96 -4.87 6.75 -6.09
C ALA A 96 -3.74 6.97 -5.08
N VAL A 97 -2.51 6.68 -5.49
CA VAL A 97 -1.32 6.81 -4.63
C VAL A 97 -0.28 7.68 -5.33
N LEU A 98 0.00 8.85 -4.74
CA LEU A 98 0.97 9.84 -5.19
C LEU A 98 2.01 10.07 -4.08
N LEU A 99 2.87 9.07 -3.88
CA LEU A 99 3.88 9.02 -2.81
C LEU A 99 5.29 8.81 -3.41
N PRO A 100 6.35 9.32 -2.77
CA PRO A 100 7.73 8.97 -3.09
C PRO A 100 8.03 7.54 -2.61
N GLY A 101 9.27 7.08 -2.76
CA GLY A 101 9.75 5.81 -2.21
C GLY A 101 9.89 5.84 -0.68
N CYS A 102 8.78 6.02 0.05
CA CYS A 102 8.71 6.00 1.50
C CYS A 102 8.09 4.70 2.04
N LEU A 103 8.18 4.47 3.35
CA LEU A 103 7.59 3.28 3.99
C LEU A 103 6.06 3.24 3.85
N GLU A 104 5.40 4.40 3.95
CA GLU A 104 3.95 4.52 3.83
C GLU A 104 3.45 4.16 2.43
N TYR A 105 4.30 4.21 1.41
CA TYR A 105 3.98 3.69 0.08
C TYR A 105 3.56 2.22 0.14
N HIS A 106 4.27 1.41 0.94
CA HIS A 106 3.93 -0.01 1.10
C HIS A 106 2.60 -0.20 1.83
N LEU A 107 2.27 0.67 2.78
CA LEU A 107 0.97 0.62 3.45
C LEU A 107 -0.17 1.03 2.51
N ALA A 108 0.03 2.11 1.75
CA ALA A 108 -0.92 2.59 0.74
C ALA A 108 -1.17 1.54 -0.35
N LEU A 109 -0.10 0.87 -0.82
CA LEU A 109 -0.19 -0.17 -1.83
C LEU A 109 -0.88 -1.42 -1.30
N TRP A 110 -0.33 -2.06 -0.27
CA TRP A 110 -0.82 -3.37 0.16
C TRP A 110 -2.11 -3.29 0.99
N GLY A 111 -2.24 -2.26 1.83
CA GLY A 111 -3.49 -1.97 2.53
C GLY A 111 -4.59 -1.48 1.59
N GLY A 112 -4.21 -0.72 0.56
CA GLY A 112 -5.12 -0.32 -0.50
C GLY A 112 -5.65 -1.51 -1.29
N GLU A 113 -4.79 -2.45 -1.70
CA GLU A 113 -5.18 -3.67 -2.43
C GLU A 113 -6.07 -4.58 -1.58
N ALA A 114 -5.83 -4.65 -0.26
CA ALA A 114 -6.68 -5.38 0.66
C ALA A 114 -8.09 -4.73 0.81
N ALA A 115 -8.22 -3.44 0.49
CA ALA A 115 -9.50 -2.71 0.58
C ALA A 115 -10.23 -2.54 -0.76
N GLY A 116 -9.51 -2.39 -1.87
CA GLY A 116 -10.03 -2.02 -3.18
C GLY A 116 -8.97 -2.13 -4.28
N ILE A 117 -9.03 -1.26 -5.29
CA ILE A 117 -8.07 -1.23 -6.41
C ILE A 117 -7.06 -0.11 -6.15
N VAL A 118 -5.77 -0.40 -6.17
CA VAL A 118 -4.75 0.65 -6.05
C VAL A 118 -4.35 1.18 -7.41
N GLN A 119 -4.25 2.49 -7.52
CA GLN A 119 -3.77 3.21 -8.70
C GLN A 119 -2.50 3.99 -8.34
N PRO A 120 -1.31 3.38 -8.45
CA PRO A 120 -0.05 4.10 -8.30
C PRO A 120 0.14 5.15 -9.39
N LEU A 121 0.52 6.36 -9.01
CA LEU A 121 0.69 7.49 -9.93
C LEU A 121 2.15 7.93 -9.97
N ASN A 122 2.67 8.14 -11.18
CA ASN A 122 4.00 8.70 -11.37
C ASN A 122 3.97 10.22 -11.16
N PRO A 123 4.68 10.77 -10.15
CA PRO A 123 4.66 12.20 -9.85
C PRO A 123 5.27 13.08 -10.94
N LEU A 124 6.05 12.52 -11.87
CA LEU A 124 6.64 13.26 -13.00
C LEU A 124 5.63 13.55 -14.12
N LEU A 125 4.43 12.98 -14.07
CA LEU A 125 3.38 13.30 -15.03
C LEU A 125 2.79 14.70 -14.80
N SER A 126 2.29 15.29 -15.87
CA SER A 126 1.56 16.56 -15.78
C SER A 126 0.24 16.38 -15.03
N ASP A 127 -0.25 17.45 -14.40
CA ASP A 127 -1.51 17.48 -13.68
C ASP A 127 -2.67 16.96 -14.56
N GLU A 128 -2.73 17.36 -15.83
CA GLU A 128 -3.73 16.89 -16.79
C GLU A 128 -3.72 15.36 -16.98
N LYS A 129 -2.53 14.76 -17.08
CA LYS A 129 -2.38 13.30 -17.25
C LYS A 129 -2.77 12.55 -15.98
N LEU A 130 -2.42 13.08 -14.82
CA LEU A 130 -2.83 12.52 -13.53
C LEU A 130 -4.35 12.57 -13.35
N VAL A 131 -4.96 13.72 -13.64
CA VAL A 131 -6.43 13.89 -13.60
C VAL A 131 -7.11 12.93 -14.57
N SER A 132 -6.59 12.79 -15.79
CA SER A 132 -7.13 11.85 -16.78
C SER A 132 -7.08 10.40 -16.28
N LEU A 133 -5.94 9.96 -15.73
CA LEU A 133 -5.79 8.63 -15.14
C LEU A 133 -6.74 8.42 -13.96
N MET A 134 -6.82 9.37 -13.03
CA MET A 134 -7.67 9.27 -11.84
C MET A 134 -9.16 9.26 -12.21
N ASN A 135 -9.58 10.04 -13.20
CA ASN A 135 -10.96 10.02 -13.70
C ASN A 135 -11.28 8.71 -14.42
N ALA A 136 -10.36 8.18 -15.23
CA ALA A 136 -10.53 6.88 -15.88
C ALA A 136 -10.65 5.74 -14.86
N GLY A 137 -9.88 5.78 -13.77
CA GLY A 137 -9.95 4.85 -12.65
C GLY A 137 -11.11 5.11 -11.69
N ARG A 138 -11.79 6.26 -11.79
CA ARG A 138 -12.77 6.76 -10.82
C ARG A 138 -12.23 6.73 -9.38
N ALA A 139 -11.02 7.24 -9.20
CA ALA A 139 -10.35 7.28 -7.91
C ALA A 139 -11.20 8.00 -6.86
N LYS A 140 -11.49 7.31 -5.75
CA LYS A 140 -12.35 7.80 -4.67
C LYS A 140 -11.55 8.37 -3.50
N VAL A 141 -10.34 7.86 -3.27
CA VAL A 141 -9.40 8.41 -2.28
C VAL A 141 -8.05 8.63 -2.96
N LEU A 142 -7.38 9.74 -2.62
CA LEU A 142 -6.00 10.02 -3.01
C LEU A 142 -5.12 9.99 -1.76
N ILE A 143 -4.11 9.12 -1.73
CA ILE A 143 -3.04 9.13 -0.72
C ILE A 143 -1.86 9.89 -1.32
N ALA A 144 -1.47 11.02 -0.70
CA ALA A 144 -0.48 11.92 -1.27
C ALA A 144 0.57 12.36 -0.26
N TRP A 145 1.80 12.57 -0.74
CA TRP A 145 2.90 13.05 0.08
C TRP A 145 2.70 14.50 0.49
N GLY A 146 2.94 14.77 1.77
CA GLY A 146 2.60 16.02 2.44
C GLY A 146 3.60 17.17 2.26
N ALA A 147 4.65 16.98 1.46
CA ALA A 147 5.62 18.02 1.13
C ALA A 147 5.83 18.15 -0.39
N ASP A 148 6.35 19.30 -0.80
CA ASP A 148 6.64 19.62 -2.20
C ASP A 148 8.09 19.33 -2.62
N GLU A 149 8.92 18.80 -1.70
CA GLU A 149 10.28 18.38 -2.00
C GLU A 149 10.30 17.44 -3.22
N ASP A 150 11.33 17.60 -4.06
CA ASP A 150 11.51 16.98 -5.37
C ASP A 150 10.46 17.37 -6.43
N SER A 151 9.27 16.75 -6.38
CA SER A 151 8.30 16.71 -7.50
C SER A 151 7.02 17.52 -7.26
N GLY A 152 6.99 18.37 -6.23
CA GLY A 152 5.82 19.19 -5.90
C GLY A 152 4.58 18.36 -5.57
N PHE A 153 4.76 17.24 -4.86
CA PHE A 153 3.71 16.24 -4.60
C PHE A 153 2.46 16.87 -3.98
N TRP A 154 2.63 17.66 -2.92
CA TRP A 154 1.53 18.19 -2.13
C TRP A 154 0.71 19.23 -2.90
N SER A 155 1.39 20.24 -3.44
CA SER A 155 0.78 21.28 -4.27
C SER A 155 0.07 20.67 -5.48
N LYS A 156 0.65 19.64 -6.09
CA LYS A 156 0.05 18.89 -7.20
C LYS A 156 -1.22 18.15 -6.75
N ALA A 157 -1.16 17.40 -5.66
CA ALA A 157 -2.33 16.72 -5.09
C ALA A 157 -3.49 17.70 -4.82
N MET A 158 -3.18 18.88 -4.26
CA MET A 158 -4.19 19.89 -3.97
C MET A 158 -4.80 20.51 -5.23
N ARG A 159 -4.03 20.72 -6.30
CA ARG A 159 -4.59 21.19 -7.58
C ARG A 159 -5.48 20.15 -8.24
N ILE A 160 -5.03 18.89 -8.30
CA ILE A 160 -5.78 17.84 -9.01
C ILE A 160 -7.04 17.39 -8.26
N ARG A 161 -7.09 17.53 -6.91
CA ARG A 161 -8.25 17.10 -6.12
C ARG A 161 -9.56 17.74 -6.60
N ALA A 162 -9.50 19.01 -7.04
CA ALA A 162 -10.67 19.74 -7.51
C ALA A 162 -11.14 19.33 -8.92
N LEU A 163 -10.31 18.57 -9.64
CA LEU A 163 -10.51 18.17 -11.03
C LEU A 163 -10.92 16.70 -11.19
N VAL A 164 -11.07 15.98 -10.07
CA VAL A 164 -11.48 14.56 -10.04
C VAL A 164 -12.75 14.45 -9.21
N PRO A 165 -13.96 14.53 -9.82
CA PRO A 165 -15.24 14.60 -9.11
C PRO A 165 -15.57 13.35 -8.28
N SER A 166 -14.91 12.23 -8.54
CA SER A 166 -15.10 10.98 -7.79
C SER A 166 -14.35 10.95 -6.46
N LEU A 167 -13.37 11.84 -6.25
CA LEU A 167 -12.63 11.91 -4.99
C LEU A 167 -13.53 12.41 -3.86
N THR A 168 -13.56 11.65 -2.78
CA THR A 168 -14.26 12.01 -1.54
C THR A 168 -13.30 12.39 -0.41
N ALA A 169 -12.02 11.98 -0.51
CA ALA A 169 -11.01 12.32 0.50
C ALA A 169 -9.58 12.34 -0.07
N VAL A 170 -8.72 13.13 0.57
CA VAL A 170 -7.26 13.07 0.43
C VAL A 170 -6.64 12.66 1.76
N LEU A 171 -5.79 11.63 1.75
CA LEU A 171 -5.00 11.19 2.89
C LEU A 171 -3.58 11.73 2.72
N ARG A 172 -3.19 12.68 3.57
CA ARG A 172 -1.86 13.29 3.56
C ARG A 172 -0.88 12.43 4.36
N VAL A 173 0.24 12.08 3.74
CA VAL A 173 1.36 11.41 4.42
C VAL A 173 2.39 12.48 4.82
N PRO A 174 2.63 12.71 6.12
CA PRO A 174 3.62 13.69 6.57
C PRO A 174 5.05 13.21 6.27
N PRO A 175 5.99 14.12 5.95
CA PRO A 175 7.42 13.80 5.93
C PRO A 175 7.93 13.31 7.28
N VAL A 176 8.90 12.40 7.26
CA VAL A 176 9.47 11.74 8.47
C VAL A 176 9.96 12.76 9.52
N HIS A 177 10.47 13.91 9.09
CA HIS A 177 11.02 14.94 9.98
C HIS A 177 10.14 16.18 10.11
N GLU A 178 8.86 16.08 9.77
CA GLU A 178 7.91 17.16 9.97
C GLU A 178 7.70 17.44 11.47
N LYS A 179 8.02 18.66 11.89
CA LYS A 179 7.91 19.07 13.30
C LYS A 179 6.53 19.58 13.69
N ASN A 180 5.84 20.22 12.74
CA ASN A 180 4.53 20.81 12.96
C ASN A 180 3.60 20.38 11.82
N ALA A 181 2.51 19.71 12.16
CA ALA A 181 1.47 19.39 11.20
C ALA A 181 0.81 20.69 10.71
N PRO A 182 0.58 20.85 9.40
CA PRO A 182 -0.18 21.98 8.88
C PRO A 182 -1.67 21.82 9.19
N ASP A 183 -2.40 22.93 9.20
CA ASP A 183 -3.86 22.88 9.18
C ASP A 183 -4.34 22.22 7.89
N LEU A 184 -5.09 21.13 8.02
CA LEU A 184 -5.59 20.38 6.87
C LEU A 184 -6.92 20.96 6.38
N PRO A 185 -7.06 21.25 5.07
CA PRO A 185 -8.33 21.70 4.51
C PRO A 185 -9.44 20.65 4.66
N GLU A 186 -10.69 21.08 4.49
CA GLU A 186 -11.82 20.16 4.43
C GLU A 186 -11.61 19.06 3.36
N GLY A 187 -11.98 17.83 3.71
CA GLY A 187 -11.79 16.62 2.90
C GLY A 187 -10.37 16.07 2.91
N VAL A 188 -9.46 16.65 3.70
CA VAL A 188 -8.08 16.19 3.87
C VAL A 188 -7.88 15.67 5.28
N PHE A 189 -7.26 14.49 5.39
CA PHE A 189 -6.98 13.86 6.68
C PHE A 189 -5.53 13.40 6.76
N ASP A 190 -4.99 13.32 7.98
CA ASP A 190 -3.66 12.78 8.21
C ASP A 190 -3.68 11.25 8.10
N PHE A 191 -2.90 10.70 7.17
CA PHE A 191 -2.88 9.27 6.88
C PHE A 191 -2.46 8.44 8.09
N THR A 192 -1.42 8.89 8.81
CA THR A 192 -0.85 8.16 9.93
C THR A 192 -1.82 8.18 11.12
N ALA A 193 -2.30 9.36 11.49
CA ALA A 193 -3.20 9.52 12.63
C ALA A 193 -4.57 8.84 12.41
N GLU A 194 -5.10 8.85 11.18
CA GLU A 194 -6.36 8.15 10.89
C GLU A 194 -6.18 6.63 10.86
N ARG A 195 -5.06 6.15 10.30
CA ARG A 195 -4.73 4.71 10.26
C ARG A 195 -4.55 4.14 11.66
N GLU A 196 -3.85 4.84 12.55
CA GLU A 196 -3.55 4.35 13.90
C GLU A 196 -4.78 4.16 14.79
N ARG A 197 -5.91 4.79 14.45
CA ARG A 197 -7.21 4.59 15.13
C ARG A 197 -7.85 3.25 14.78
N GLU A 198 -7.43 2.63 13.68
CA GLU A 198 -8.07 1.44 13.17
C GLU A 198 -7.58 0.18 13.86
N ARG A 199 -8.45 -0.83 13.85
CA ARG A 199 -8.11 -2.17 14.32
C ARG A 199 -6.95 -2.74 13.49
N ASN A 200 -6.04 -3.44 14.15
CA ASN A 200 -4.75 -3.82 13.56
C ASN A 200 -4.46 -5.34 13.55
N ASP A 201 -5.39 -6.16 14.02
CA ASP A 201 -5.24 -7.62 14.12
C ASP A 201 -5.87 -8.37 12.95
N CYS A 202 -6.83 -7.76 12.25
CA CYS A 202 -7.51 -8.34 11.09
C CYS A 202 -8.27 -7.28 10.27
N LEU A 203 -8.68 -7.67 9.05
CA LEU A 203 -9.57 -6.86 8.21
C LEU A 203 -10.99 -6.82 8.79
N VAL A 204 -11.52 -5.62 9.04
CA VAL A 204 -12.90 -5.37 9.49
C VAL A 204 -13.91 -5.78 8.42
N SER A 205 -13.52 -5.67 7.15
CA SER A 205 -14.39 -6.03 6.02
C SER A 205 -14.67 -7.53 5.88
N GLY A 206 -13.94 -8.40 6.61
CA GLY A 206 -14.11 -9.86 6.56
C GLY A 206 -13.70 -10.51 5.23
N ARG A 207 -12.99 -9.76 4.38
CA ARG A 207 -12.45 -10.21 3.09
C ARG A 207 -11.09 -10.88 3.24
#